data_AF-A0A2N2HIN6-F1
#
_entry.id   AF-A0A2N2HIN6-F1
#
_cell.length_a   1.000
_cell.length_b   1.000
_cell.length_c   1.000
_cell.angle_alpha   90.00
_cell.angle_beta   90.00
_cell.angle_gamma   90.00
#
_symmetry.space_group_name_H-M   'P 1'
#
loop_
_entity.id
_entity.type
_entity.pdbx_description
1 polymer ?
#
loop_
_entity_poly.entity_id
_entity_poly.type
_entity_poly.pdbx_seq_one_letter_code
_entity_poly.pdbx_strand_id
1 'polypeptide(L)'
;MKKGYAELAAHLAREPACRQVPTPEGEFIVVFNPRVEKWVSRHLTKKAVHEISQELTPSLEIPLTAEGFARAADRKTDGSRDEMHYDTVWVRDAMWVFFALRECPERRRDARRLLQAVWDYYASPAQIRRFEDVIADPRLAVDMIRVPHIRFDVHPHGPDDVMADNGRPQVWNHRQNDAHGLFLIALAEAVRDGMVGPADLSEERWNVLIRFPAFFKRICFESCEDAGAWEELERRNTSSIGLVTRAMEAWRRLLFAGEGDGAQEPFRARFLQLLEATAYPWKREWRVEALSRMIAGGLRTVRHQIALGGESPDYDPYDVRFRGADAALLTLLFPSPLEGLRESEFRQVVAIVETLRGPAGILRYRNDSYQSGNYWIRPPAKKKEVRRKGGTEESSSRDAFMRRGERLIPGTEAQWFFDSILALARLQLASMSPDGRRRDMDRFLATVHLKRALGQLTGSFGSGPVLAANGEILEPLLPPESINTVIIEGRSHWLPSPITPLNWARAALGMALHRYEREAFP
;
A
#
# COMPACT_ATOMS: atom_id res chain seq x y z
N MET A 1 2.72 32.86 -2.62
CA MET A 1 4.16 32.63 -2.90
C MET A 1 4.95 33.59 -2.04
N LYS A 2 5.92 33.13 -1.23
CA LYS A 2 7.13 33.93 -0.93
C LYS A 2 8.20 33.27 -0.04
N LYS A 3 7.87 32.34 0.89
CA LYS A 3 8.91 31.73 1.74
C LYS A 3 9.53 30.45 1.13
N GLY A 4 8.75 29.38 0.99
CA GLY A 4 9.25 28.10 0.46
C GLY A 4 9.87 28.16 -0.95
N TYR A 5 9.26 28.89 -1.90
CA TYR A 5 9.81 29.02 -3.27
C TYR A 5 11.20 29.69 -3.28
N ALA A 6 11.35 30.81 -2.57
CA ALA A 6 12.59 31.58 -2.60
C ALA A 6 13.73 30.84 -1.88
N GLU A 7 13.42 30.20 -0.75
CA GLU A 7 14.35 29.36 -0.01
C GLU A 7 14.80 28.16 -0.85
N LEU A 8 13.85 27.50 -1.52
CA LEU A 8 14.14 26.33 -2.37
C LEU A 8 14.96 26.71 -3.61
N ALA A 9 14.62 27.82 -4.28
CA ALA A 9 15.38 28.32 -5.42
C ALA A 9 16.82 28.69 -5.04
N ALA A 10 17.00 29.39 -3.91
CA ALA A 10 18.33 29.75 -3.41
C ALA A 10 19.18 28.53 -3.03
N HIS A 11 18.55 27.47 -2.50
CA HIS A 11 19.24 26.22 -2.17
C HIS A 11 19.67 25.47 -3.44
N LEU A 12 18.74 25.26 -4.37
CA LEU A 12 18.97 24.50 -5.62
C LEU A 12 19.94 25.20 -6.58
N ALA A 13 20.12 26.52 -6.46
CA ALA A 13 21.11 27.27 -7.21
C ALA A 13 22.56 26.97 -6.77
N ARG A 14 22.77 26.48 -5.54
CA ARG A 14 24.10 26.24 -4.98
C ARG A 14 24.61 24.84 -5.30
N GLU A 15 23.76 23.83 -5.15
CA GLU A 15 24.16 22.42 -5.26
C GLU A 15 23.01 21.56 -5.82
N PRO A 16 23.32 20.47 -6.55
CA PRO A 16 22.29 19.57 -7.05
C PRO A 16 21.66 18.77 -5.90
N ALA A 17 20.33 18.66 -5.91
CA ALA A 17 19.57 17.91 -4.90
C ALA A 17 19.85 16.39 -4.90
N CYS A 18 20.34 15.86 -6.02
CA CYS A 18 20.64 14.44 -6.20
C CYS A 18 21.82 14.25 -7.15
N ARG A 19 22.33 13.02 -7.20
CA ARG A 19 23.35 12.58 -8.16
C ARG A 19 22.89 11.32 -8.87
N GLN A 20 23.34 11.14 -10.11
CA GLN A 20 23.24 9.86 -10.81
C GLN A 20 24.51 9.05 -10.54
N VAL A 21 24.36 7.90 -9.90
CA VAL A 21 25.47 7.05 -9.46
C VAL A 21 25.51 5.80 -10.34
N PRO A 22 26.62 5.53 -11.06
CA PRO A 22 26.77 4.29 -11.81
C PRO A 22 26.87 3.11 -10.84
N THR A 23 26.24 2.00 -11.21
CA THR A 23 26.23 0.78 -10.42
C THR A 23 26.92 -0.37 -11.15
N PRO A 24 27.45 -1.37 -10.41
CA PRO A 24 28.03 -2.56 -11.03
C PRO A 24 27.06 -3.39 -11.88
N GLU A 25 25.76 -3.21 -11.69
CA GLU A 25 24.71 -3.83 -12.50
C GLU A 25 24.52 -3.12 -13.86
N GLY A 26 25.31 -2.09 -14.16
CA GLY A 26 25.24 -1.36 -15.43
C GLY A 26 24.14 -0.29 -15.50
N GLU A 27 23.55 0.05 -14.35
CA GLU A 27 22.46 1.01 -14.22
C GLU A 27 22.94 2.32 -13.59
N PHE A 28 22.28 3.43 -13.90
CA PHE A 28 22.44 4.71 -13.20
C PHE A 28 21.29 4.90 -12.20
N ILE A 29 21.63 5.10 -10.93
CA ILE A 29 20.65 5.29 -9.87
C ILE A 29 20.68 6.73 -9.39
N VAL A 30 19.51 7.36 -9.35
CA VAL A 30 19.33 8.67 -8.71
C VAL A 30 19.42 8.48 -7.20
N VAL A 31 20.36 9.16 -6.57
CA VAL A 31 20.63 9.10 -5.14
C VAL A 31 20.50 10.50 -4.55
N PHE A 32 19.86 10.61 -3.39
CA PHE A 32 19.73 11.87 -2.64
C PHE A 32 20.70 11.95 -1.44
N ASN A 33 21.30 10.84 -1.02
CA ASN A 33 22.13 10.78 0.18
C ASN A 33 23.58 10.29 -0.11
N PRO A 34 24.64 11.01 0.32
CA PRO A 34 26.03 10.59 0.14
C PRO A 34 26.39 9.25 0.79
N ARG A 35 25.69 8.83 1.85
CA ARG A 35 25.89 7.51 2.44
C ARG A 35 25.37 6.41 1.52
N VAL A 36 24.19 6.63 0.94
CA VAL A 36 23.57 5.71 -0.04
C VAL A 36 24.41 5.60 -1.31
N GLU A 37 25.05 6.67 -1.77
CA GLU A 37 25.98 6.64 -2.92
C GLU A 37 27.06 5.56 -2.73
N LYS A 38 27.60 5.42 -1.51
CA LYS A 38 28.60 4.40 -1.19
C LYS A 38 28.04 2.98 -1.23
N TRP A 39 26.75 2.80 -0.93
CA TRP A 39 26.09 1.50 -0.96
C TRP A 39 25.79 1.07 -2.40
N VAL A 40 25.18 1.96 -3.20
CA VAL A 40 24.70 1.59 -4.54
C VAL A 40 25.82 1.43 -5.57
N SER A 41 26.95 2.13 -5.39
CA SER A 41 28.13 2.07 -6.26
C SER A 41 28.92 0.75 -6.17
N ARG A 42 28.51 -0.18 -5.29
CA ARG A 42 29.22 -1.45 -5.04
C ARG A 42 28.30 -2.65 -5.22
N HIS A 43 28.85 -3.83 -5.46
CA HIS A 43 28.06 -5.05 -5.43
C HIS A 43 27.52 -5.27 -4.02
N LEU A 44 26.21 -5.51 -3.91
CA LEU A 44 25.62 -5.86 -2.62
C LEU A 44 26.03 -7.30 -2.28
N THR A 45 26.67 -7.47 -1.13
CA THR A 45 26.91 -8.78 -0.51
C THR A 45 25.94 -8.96 0.65
N LYS A 46 25.73 -10.19 1.12
CA LYS A 46 24.89 -10.46 2.30
C LYS A 46 25.32 -9.61 3.50
N LYS A 47 26.64 -9.52 3.75
CA LYS A 47 27.21 -8.68 4.82
C LYS A 47 26.88 -7.20 4.62
N ALA A 48 27.05 -6.67 3.40
CA ALA A 48 26.75 -5.27 3.12
C ALA A 48 25.26 -4.95 3.31
N VAL A 49 24.36 -5.84 2.90
CA VAL A 49 22.91 -5.67 3.11
C VAL A 49 22.59 -5.70 4.61
N HIS A 50 23.20 -6.60 5.37
CA HIS A 50 23.06 -6.64 6.82
C HIS A 50 23.51 -5.34 7.50
N GLU A 51 24.68 -4.81 7.11
CA GLU A 51 25.21 -3.54 7.62
C GLU A 51 24.29 -2.35 7.28
N ILE A 52 23.74 -2.32 6.05
CA ILE A 52 22.75 -1.31 5.64
C ILE A 52 21.48 -1.42 6.49
N SER A 53 20.96 -2.63 6.69
CA SER A 53 19.77 -2.86 7.52
C SER A 53 19.99 -2.39 8.97
N GLN A 54 21.16 -2.67 9.55
CA GLN A 54 21.52 -2.18 10.88
C GLN A 54 21.57 -0.66 10.93
N GLU A 55 22.20 -0.01 9.96
CA GLU A 55 22.29 1.46 9.91
C GLU A 55 20.91 2.11 9.73
N LEU A 56 20.02 1.49 8.96
CA LEU A 56 18.67 1.99 8.71
C LEU A 56 17.65 1.61 9.79
N THR A 57 18.03 0.86 10.83
CA THR A 57 17.09 0.43 11.89
C THR A 57 16.29 1.61 12.48
N PRO A 58 16.90 2.75 12.87
CA PRO A 58 16.14 3.89 13.39
C PRO A 58 15.24 4.55 12.34
N SER A 59 15.65 4.52 11.07
CA SER A 59 14.88 5.11 9.96
C SER A 59 13.65 4.29 9.58
N LEU A 60 13.72 2.97 9.78
CA LEU A 60 12.69 2.00 9.41
C LEU A 60 11.80 1.60 10.60
N GLU A 61 12.07 2.12 11.79
CA GLU A 61 11.23 1.88 12.95
C GLU A 61 9.82 2.47 12.72
N ILE A 62 8.80 1.62 12.92
CA ILE A 62 7.40 1.99 12.88
C ILE A 62 6.83 1.81 14.29
N PRO A 63 6.60 2.90 15.04
CA PRO A 63 5.96 2.86 16.34
C PRO A 63 4.46 2.58 16.19
N LEU A 64 3.88 1.91 17.20
CA LEU A 64 2.43 1.80 17.33
C LEU A 64 1.93 2.82 18.37
N THR A 65 0.71 3.32 18.19
CA THR A 65 0.03 4.15 19.20
C THR A 65 -0.21 3.35 20.50
N ALA A 66 -0.66 4.02 21.56
CA ALA A 66 -1.03 3.35 22.81
C ALA A 66 -2.18 2.34 22.63
N GLU A 67 -3.04 2.58 21.64
CA GLU A 67 -4.17 1.73 21.24
C GLU A 67 -3.73 0.61 20.27
N GLY A 68 -2.48 0.63 19.80
CA GLY A 68 -1.89 -0.44 18.99
C GLY A 68 -1.96 -0.21 17.48
N PHE A 69 -2.28 0.98 17.00
CA PHE A 69 -2.36 1.26 15.57
C PHE A 69 -1.06 1.83 14.99
N ALA A 70 -0.86 1.65 13.68
CA ALA A 70 0.17 2.34 12.92
C ALA A 70 -0.48 3.46 12.10
N ARG A 71 0.02 4.70 12.24
CA ARG A 71 -0.41 5.84 11.42
C ARG A 71 0.15 5.75 10.01
N ALA A 72 -0.46 6.43 9.04
CA ALA A 72 0.06 6.45 7.66
C ALA A 72 1.45 7.09 7.57
N ALA A 73 1.69 8.19 8.28
CA ALA A 73 3.01 8.82 8.38
C ALA A 73 3.32 9.32 9.81
N ASP A 74 4.59 9.23 10.21
CA ASP A 74 5.07 9.74 11.50
C ASP A 74 5.73 11.11 11.33
N ARG A 75 4.94 12.08 10.88
CA ARG A 75 5.43 13.45 10.67
C ARG A 75 5.55 14.17 12.01
N LYS A 76 6.67 14.87 12.22
CA LYS A 76 6.82 15.81 13.35
C LYS A 76 5.89 17.00 13.10
N THR A 77 4.73 16.99 13.73
CA THR A 77 3.87 18.16 13.85
C THR A 77 4.18 18.80 15.21
N ASP A 78 4.47 20.10 15.28
CA ASP A 78 4.82 20.83 16.52
C ASP A 78 3.62 20.97 17.50
N GLY A 79 2.90 19.87 17.77
CA GLY A 79 1.69 19.81 18.60
C GLY A 79 0.39 20.17 17.88
N SER A 80 0.42 20.61 16.62
CA SER A 80 -0.76 20.85 15.78
C SER A 80 -1.23 19.56 15.08
N ARG A 81 -2.54 19.41 14.82
CA ARG A 81 -3.03 18.35 13.89
C ARG A 81 -2.30 18.46 12.55
N ASP A 82 -1.97 17.31 11.95
CA ASP A 82 -1.36 17.30 10.61
C ASP A 82 -2.35 17.94 9.61
N GLU A 83 -1.93 19.03 8.96
CA GLU A 83 -2.75 19.69 7.93
C GLU A 83 -3.05 18.78 6.73
N MET A 84 -2.26 17.71 6.55
CA MET A 84 -2.46 16.68 5.53
C MET A 84 -3.23 15.46 6.01
N HIS A 85 -3.57 15.39 7.30
CA HIS A 85 -4.33 14.29 7.92
C HIS A 85 -3.71 12.88 7.76
N TYR A 86 -2.40 12.76 7.56
CA TYR A 86 -1.67 11.47 7.52
C TYR A 86 -1.38 10.92 8.93
N ASP A 87 -1.84 11.61 9.98
CA ASP A 87 -1.93 11.12 11.35
C ASP A 87 -3.08 10.12 11.57
N THR A 88 -3.97 9.97 10.56
CA THR A 88 -5.02 8.95 10.53
C THR A 88 -4.46 7.55 10.20
N VAL A 89 -5.28 6.52 10.46
CA VAL A 89 -4.95 5.11 10.17
C VAL A 89 -5.73 4.66 8.94
N TRP A 90 -5.01 4.02 8.02
CA TRP A 90 -5.61 3.28 6.92
C TRP A 90 -5.43 1.79 7.15
N VAL A 91 -6.50 1.01 6.90
CA VAL A 91 -6.45 -0.45 7.04
C VAL A 91 -5.39 -1.04 6.10
N ARG A 92 -5.30 -0.59 4.85
CA ARG A 92 -4.30 -1.05 3.89
C ARG A 92 -2.87 -0.85 4.41
N ASP A 93 -2.54 0.37 4.79
CA ASP A 93 -1.22 0.74 5.32
C ASP A 93 -0.89 -0.04 6.59
N ALA A 94 -1.84 -0.15 7.52
CA ALA A 94 -1.68 -0.95 8.72
C ALA A 94 -1.38 -2.43 8.40
N MET A 95 -1.97 -3.00 7.34
CA MET A 95 -1.65 -4.37 6.94
C MET A 95 -0.27 -4.50 6.30
N TRP A 96 0.20 -3.51 5.53
CA TRP A 96 1.58 -3.47 5.07
C TRP A 96 2.57 -3.41 6.23
N VAL A 97 2.28 -2.59 7.24
CA VAL A 97 3.06 -2.54 8.48
C VAL A 97 3.01 -3.87 9.22
N PHE A 98 1.84 -4.52 9.32
CA PHE A 98 1.73 -5.87 9.90
C PHE A 98 2.68 -6.86 9.22
N PHE A 99 2.72 -6.91 7.89
CA PHE A 99 3.59 -7.83 7.17
C PHE A 99 5.07 -7.55 7.45
N ALA A 100 5.47 -6.28 7.54
CA ALA A 100 6.84 -5.92 7.90
C ALA A 100 7.19 -6.32 9.35
N LEU A 101 6.34 -5.98 10.32
CA LEU A 101 6.56 -6.32 11.72
C LEU A 101 6.56 -7.85 11.96
N ARG A 102 5.78 -8.60 11.16
CA ARG A 102 5.72 -10.07 11.23
C ARG A 102 7.05 -10.74 10.84
N GLU A 103 7.78 -10.15 9.89
CA GLU A 103 9.07 -10.67 9.42
C GLU A 103 10.21 -10.47 10.44
N CYS A 104 10.05 -9.54 11.37
CA CYS A 104 10.97 -9.26 12.48
C CYS A 104 10.57 -10.04 13.75
N PRO A 105 11.30 -11.10 14.17
CA PRO A 105 10.92 -11.92 15.33
C PRO A 105 10.63 -11.13 16.61
N GLU A 106 11.44 -10.12 16.90
CA GLU A 106 11.33 -9.23 18.06
C GLU A 106 10.11 -8.28 17.99
N ARG A 107 9.56 -8.05 16.80
CA ARG A 107 8.37 -7.21 16.57
C ARG A 107 7.09 -8.00 16.34
N ARG A 108 7.12 -9.33 16.38
CA ARG A 108 5.91 -10.17 16.20
C ARG A 108 4.79 -9.85 17.20
N ARG A 109 5.13 -9.43 18.42
CA ARG A 109 4.15 -8.98 19.41
C ARG A 109 3.41 -7.72 18.94
N ASP A 110 4.13 -6.77 18.35
CA ASP A 110 3.55 -5.55 17.80
C ASP A 110 2.71 -5.85 16.57
N ALA A 111 3.18 -6.74 15.68
CA ALA A 111 2.39 -7.22 14.55
C ALA A 111 1.03 -7.78 15.00
N ARG A 112 1.03 -8.67 16.01
CA ARG A 112 -0.21 -9.21 16.59
C ARG A 112 -1.10 -8.10 17.16
N ARG A 113 -0.52 -7.17 17.93
CA ARG A 113 -1.25 -6.06 18.54
C ARG A 113 -1.92 -5.16 17.49
N LEU A 114 -1.22 -4.84 16.41
CA LEU A 114 -1.75 -4.05 15.29
C LEU A 114 -2.91 -4.77 14.59
N LEU A 115 -2.73 -6.04 14.25
CA LEU A 115 -3.78 -6.83 13.60
C LEU A 115 -5.03 -6.94 14.46
N GLN A 116 -4.86 -7.15 15.77
CA GLN A 116 -5.97 -7.20 16.73
C GLN A 116 -6.69 -5.86 16.87
N ALA A 117 -5.96 -4.75 16.94
CA ALA A 117 -6.55 -3.42 17.01
C ALA A 117 -7.41 -3.10 15.77
N VAL A 118 -6.95 -3.47 14.56
CA VAL A 118 -7.73 -3.32 13.32
C VAL A 118 -8.94 -4.26 13.30
N TRP A 119 -8.82 -5.48 13.82
CA TRP A 119 -9.96 -6.40 13.95
C TRP A 119 -11.02 -5.84 14.92
N ASP A 120 -10.60 -5.23 16.03
CA ASP A 120 -11.48 -4.59 17.00
C ASP A 120 -12.15 -3.34 16.43
N TYR A 121 -11.47 -2.58 15.56
CA TYR A 121 -12.10 -1.49 14.80
C TYR A 121 -13.26 -2.00 13.93
N TYR A 122 -13.05 -3.08 13.16
CA TYR A 122 -14.13 -3.70 12.40
C TYR A 122 -15.26 -4.26 13.27
N ALA A 123 -14.95 -4.64 14.51
CA ALA A 123 -15.92 -5.13 15.47
C ALA A 123 -16.78 -4.01 16.09
N SER A 124 -16.45 -2.74 15.84
CA SER A 124 -17.24 -1.62 16.33
C SER A 124 -18.68 -1.65 15.80
N PRO A 125 -19.68 -1.18 16.58
CA PRO A 125 -21.08 -1.16 16.16
C PRO A 125 -21.32 -0.43 14.82
N ALA A 126 -20.55 0.62 14.53
CA ALA A 126 -20.66 1.36 13.27
C ALA A 126 -20.24 0.51 12.06
N GLN A 127 -19.12 -0.20 12.16
CA GLN A 127 -18.63 -1.08 11.12
C GLN A 127 -19.56 -2.27 10.89
N ILE A 128 -20.01 -2.92 11.97
CA ILE A 128 -20.97 -4.03 11.89
C ILE A 128 -22.26 -3.59 11.18
N ARG A 129 -22.79 -2.41 11.52
CA ARG A 129 -23.99 -1.86 10.86
C ARG A 129 -23.77 -1.61 9.37
N ARG A 130 -22.61 -1.07 8.96
CA ARG A 130 -22.27 -0.87 7.53
C ARG A 130 -22.26 -2.18 6.75
N PHE A 131 -21.68 -3.24 7.33
CA PHE A 131 -21.73 -4.57 6.73
C PHE A 131 -23.18 -5.07 6.58
N GLU A 132 -23.97 -4.99 7.65
CA GLU A 132 -25.35 -5.48 7.65
C GLU A 132 -26.25 -4.73 6.66
N ASP A 133 -26.14 -3.40 6.63
CA ASP A 133 -26.89 -2.54 5.72
C ASP A 133 -26.62 -2.94 4.26
N VAL A 134 -25.35 -3.08 3.87
CA VAL A 134 -24.98 -3.45 2.49
C VAL A 134 -25.33 -4.91 2.17
N ILE A 135 -25.18 -5.82 3.13
CA ILE A 135 -25.59 -7.21 2.93
C ILE A 135 -27.11 -7.29 2.70
N ALA A 136 -27.90 -6.54 3.46
CA ALA A 136 -29.35 -6.45 3.29
C ALA A 136 -29.71 -5.80 1.96
N ASP A 137 -29.17 -4.60 1.68
CA ASP A 137 -29.42 -3.83 0.47
C ASP A 137 -28.09 -3.42 -0.23
N PRO A 138 -27.63 -4.20 -1.22
CA PRO A 138 -26.35 -3.93 -1.90
C PRO A 138 -26.35 -2.63 -2.70
N ARG A 139 -27.52 -2.04 -2.99
CA ARG A 139 -27.59 -0.72 -3.64
C ARG A 139 -27.00 0.37 -2.78
N LEU A 140 -26.88 0.16 -1.46
CA LEU A 140 -26.23 1.09 -0.54
C LEU A 140 -24.72 1.16 -0.75
N ALA A 141 -24.11 0.15 -1.36
CA ALA A 141 -22.68 0.14 -1.64
C ALA A 141 -22.26 1.21 -2.66
N VAL A 142 -23.21 1.85 -3.37
CA VAL A 142 -22.90 2.98 -4.26
C VAL A 142 -22.52 4.24 -3.47
N ASP A 143 -22.94 4.33 -2.21
CA ASP A 143 -22.59 5.44 -1.32
C ASP A 143 -21.31 5.10 -0.55
N MET A 144 -20.26 5.88 -0.81
CA MET A 144 -18.93 5.66 -0.28
C MET A 144 -18.81 5.75 1.25
N ILE A 145 -19.81 6.30 1.95
CA ILE A 145 -19.83 6.39 3.43
C ILE A 145 -20.71 5.28 4.05
N ARG A 146 -21.44 4.52 3.24
CA ARG A 146 -22.31 3.43 3.72
C ARG A 146 -21.64 2.05 3.69
N VAL A 147 -20.49 1.94 3.05
CA VAL A 147 -19.65 0.72 3.08
C VAL A 147 -18.77 0.70 4.33
N PRO A 148 -18.25 -0.46 4.76
CA PRO A 148 -17.28 -0.54 5.85
C PRO A 148 -16.11 0.42 5.63
N HIS A 149 -15.81 1.28 6.61
CA HIS A 149 -14.75 2.26 6.43
C HIS A 149 -13.35 1.63 6.55
N ILE A 150 -12.41 2.22 5.84
CA ILE A 150 -11.00 1.82 5.77
C ILE A 150 -10.04 2.86 6.34
N ARG A 151 -10.55 4.06 6.65
CA ARG A 151 -9.78 5.20 7.17
C ARG A 151 -10.46 5.73 8.41
N PHE A 152 -9.71 5.93 9.47
CA PHE A 152 -10.21 6.33 10.78
C PHE A 152 -9.17 7.07 11.62
N ASP A 153 -9.66 7.81 12.61
CA ASP A 153 -8.85 8.45 13.64
C ASP A 153 -8.66 7.53 14.84
N VAL A 154 -7.56 7.70 15.56
CA VAL A 154 -7.32 7.00 16.83
C VAL A 154 -7.35 8.02 17.96
N HIS A 155 -8.23 7.78 18.93
CA HIS A 155 -8.38 8.60 20.12
C HIS A 155 -8.15 7.77 21.39
N PRO A 156 -7.89 8.40 22.54
CA PRO A 156 -7.75 7.70 23.83
C PRO A 156 -8.95 6.82 24.22
N HIS A 157 -10.12 7.06 23.61
CA HIS A 157 -11.35 6.30 23.84
C HIS A 157 -11.62 5.23 22.78
N GLY A 158 -10.67 5.01 21.87
CA GLY A 158 -10.76 4.05 20.77
C GLY A 158 -10.75 4.69 19.39
N PRO A 159 -10.74 3.87 18.34
CA PRO A 159 -10.82 4.34 16.96
C PRO A 159 -12.22 4.86 16.63
N ASP A 160 -12.30 5.94 15.86
CA ASP A 160 -13.56 6.53 15.39
C ASP A 160 -13.42 7.05 13.95
N ASP A 161 -14.55 7.30 13.29
CA ASP A 161 -14.54 7.91 11.96
C ASP A 161 -13.80 9.26 11.98
N VAL A 162 -13.12 9.58 10.89
CA VAL A 162 -12.50 10.90 10.73
C VAL A 162 -13.61 11.95 10.65
N MET A 163 -13.59 12.93 11.54
CA MET A 163 -14.66 13.94 11.63
C MET A 163 -14.29 15.23 10.90
N ALA A 164 -15.21 15.78 10.11
CA ALA A 164 -15.11 17.10 9.51
C ALA A 164 -15.48 18.22 10.51
N ASP A 165 -15.13 19.46 10.22
CA ASP A 165 -15.39 20.65 11.07
C ASP A 165 -16.86 20.84 11.45
N ASN A 166 -17.79 20.26 10.70
CA ASN A 166 -19.23 20.32 10.95
C ASN A 166 -19.75 19.20 11.88
N GLY A 167 -18.85 18.39 12.47
CA GLY A 167 -19.19 17.31 13.38
C GLY A 167 -19.81 16.08 12.70
N ARG A 168 -19.66 15.93 11.38
CA ARG A 168 -20.06 14.73 10.64
C ARG A 168 -18.83 13.95 10.17
N PRO A 169 -18.96 12.63 9.89
CA PRO A 169 -17.90 11.90 9.21
C PRO A 169 -17.45 12.64 7.94
N GLN A 170 -16.15 12.77 7.79
CA GLN A 170 -15.52 13.32 6.61
C GLN A 170 -15.91 12.46 5.41
N VAL A 171 -16.30 13.11 4.31
CA VAL A 171 -16.56 12.40 3.06
C VAL A 171 -15.23 11.86 2.55
N TRP A 172 -15.16 10.55 2.38
CA TRP A 172 -13.99 9.83 1.89
C TRP A 172 -14.43 8.60 1.11
N ASN A 173 -13.69 8.22 0.08
CA ASN A 173 -14.05 7.06 -0.71
C ASN A 173 -13.64 5.75 -0.03
N HIS A 174 -14.50 5.23 0.85
CA HIS A 174 -14.24 3.97 1.56
C HIS A 174 -14.52 2.72 0.74
N ARG A 175 -14.96 2.83 -0.53
CA ARG A 175 -15.13 1.67 -1.41
C ARG A 175 -13.76 1.15 -1.82
N GLN A 176 -13.10 0.40 -0.95
CA GLN A 176 -11.73 -0.08 -1.13
C GLN A 176 -11.66 -1.55 -0.72
N ASN A 177 -12.05 -2.43 -1.64
CA ASN A 177 -12.08 -3.86 -1.35
C ASN A 177 -10.68 -4.46 -1.23
N ASP A 178 -9.67 -3.81 -1.81
CA ASP A 178 -8.25 -4.13 -1.64
C ASP A 178 -7.84 -4.12 -0.15
N ALA A 179 -8.25 -3.10 0.60
CA ALA A 179 -7.94 -2.99 2.04
C ALA A 179 -8.59 -4.12 2.86
N HIS A 180 -9.86 -4.43 2.57
CA HIS A 180 -10.59 -5.53 3.21
C HIS A 180 -9.97 -6.90 2.89
N GLY A 181 -9.61 -7.12 1.61
CA GLY A 181 -8.92 -8.32 1.17
C GLY A 181 -7.57 -8.48 1.87
N LEU A 182 -6.77 -7.42 1.93
CA LEU A 182 -5.46 -7.43 2.57
C LEU A 182 -5.56 -7.71 4.08
N PHE A 183 -6.56 -7.18 4.77
CA PHE A 183 -6.85 -7.49 6.18
C PHE A 183 -7.13 -8.99 6.38
N LEU A 184 -7.99 -9.57 5.54
CA LEU A 184 -8.32 -11.00 5.65
C LEU A 184 -7.13 -11.91 5.32
N ILE A 185 -6.27 -11.51 4.38
CA ILE A 185 -5.02 -12.22 4.09
C ILE A 185 -4.11 -12.17 5.31
N ALA A 186 -3.87 -10.97 5.87
CA ALA A 186 -3.04 -10.79 7.05
C ALA A 186 -3.53 -11.65 8.23
N LEU A 187 -4.84 -11.71 8.45
CA LEU A 187 -5.42 -12.53 9.51
C LEU A 187 -5.27 -14.04 9.25
N ALA A 188 -5.57 -14.53 8.05
CA ALA A 188 -5.40 -15.95 7.72
C ALA A 188 -3.94 -16.40 7.86
N GLU A 189 -3.01 -15.55 7.41
CA GLU A 189 -1.57 -15.76 7.53
C GLU A 189 -1.11 -15.74 9.00
N ALA A 190 -1.62 -14.83 9.83
CA ALA A 190 -1.32 -14.77 11.26
C ALA A 190 -1.81 -16.02 12.01
N VAL A 191 -2.97 -16.58 11.62
CA VAL A 191 -3.47 -17.85 12.18
C VAL A 191 -2.56 -19.01 11.78
N ARG A 192 -2.20 -19.09 10.48
CA ARG A 192 -1.30 -20.14 9.98
C ARG A 192 0.05 -20.12 10.70
N ASP A 193 0.57 -18.92 10.98
CA ASP A 193 1.85 -18.73 11.65
C ASP A 193 1.74 -18.87 13.20
N GLY A 194 0.55 -19.19 13.74
CA GLY A 194 0.29 -19.36 15.18
C GLY A 194 0.26 -18.05 15.99
N MET A 195 0.31 -16.89 15.34
CA MET A 195 0.26 -15.58 15.99
C MET A 195 -1.13 -15.24 16.50
N VAL A 196 -2.18 -15.75 15.85
CA VAL A 196 -3.58 -15.61 16.25
C VAL A 196 -4.15 -17.00 16.56
N GLY A 197 -4.66 -17.17 17.77
CA GLY A 197 -5.18 -18.43 18.27
C GLY A 197 -6.68 -18.40 18.57
N PRO A 198 -7.27 -19.50 19.04
CA PRO A 198 -8.71 -19.61 19.29
C PRO A 198 -9.24 -18.60 20.32
N ALA A 199 -8.41 -18.24 21.31
CA ALA A 199 -8.77 -17.24 22.32
C ALA A 199 -8.93 -15.83 21.74
N ASP A 200 -8.30 -15.54 20.58
CA ASP A 200 -8.42 -14.25 19.92
C ASP A 200 -9.71 -14.13 19.09
N LEU A 201 -10.40 -15.25 18.83
CA LEU A 201 -11.68 -15.30 18.14
C LEU A 201 -12.84 -15.09 19.14
N SER A 202 -12.95 -13.87 19.65
CA SER A 202 -14.08 -13.43 20.51
C SER A 202 -15.40 -13.41 19.73
N GLU A 203 -16.52 -13.20 20.42
CA GLU A 203 -17.83 -13.09 19.79
C GLU A 203 -17.91 -11.89 18.82
N GLU A 204 -17.38 -10.74 19.22
CA GLU A 204 -17.37 -9.51 18.43
C GLU A 204 -16.49 -9.68 17.18
N ARG A 205 -15.33 -10.32 17.35
CA ARG A 205 -14.39 -10.63 16.27
C ARG A 205 -14.91 -11.71 15.31
N TRP A 206 -15.62 -12.71 15.84
CA TRP A 206 -16.37 -13.66 15.03
C TRP A 206 -17.46 -12.96 14.20
N ASN A 207 -18.18 -12.01 14.79
CA ASN A 207 -19.20 -11.21 14.10
C ASN A 207 -18.63 -10.44 12.91
N VAL A 208 -17.37 -9.99 12.97
CA VAL A 208 -16.68 -9.43 11.81
C VAL A 208 -16.48 -10.48 10.71
N LEU A 209 -15.84 -11.61 11.03
CA LEU A 209 -15.46 -12.60 10.01
C LEU A 209 -16.65 -13.18 9.27
N ILE A 210 -17.72 -13.53 9.99
CA ILE A 210 -18.87 -14.19 9.41
C ILE A 210 -19.55 -13.35 8.30
N ARG A 211 -19.33 -12.02 8.28
CA ARG A 211 -19.93 -11.07 7.32
C ARG A 211 -19.13 -10.86 6.03
N PHE A 212 -17.82 -11.09 6.02
CA PHE A 212 -16.98 -10.71 4.87
C PHE A 212 -17.34 -11.44 3.56
N PRO A 213 -17.38 -12.79 3.48
CA PRO A 213 -17.86 -13.49 2.29
C PRO A 213 -19.25 -13.05 1.82
N ALA A 214 -20.14 -12.76 2.77
CA ALA A 214 -21.47 -12.27 2.49
C ALA A 214 -21.43 -10.91 1.81
N PHE A 215 -20.67 -9.97 2.37
CA PHE A 215 -20.47 -8.64 1.84
C PHE A 215 -19.91 -8.67 0.42
N PHE A 216 -18.78 -9.36 0.20
CA PHE A 216 -18.15 -9.45 -1.13
C PHE A 216 -19.07 -10.05 -2.18
N LYS A 217 -19.83 -11.09 -1.81
CA LYS A 217 -20.84 -11.67 -2.70
C LYS A 217 -21.96 -10.68 -3.03
N ARG A 218 -22.44 -9.92 -2.04
CA ARG A 218 -23.57 -9.00 -2.23
C ARG A 218 -23.22 -7.81 -3.11
N ILE A 219 -21.99 -7.31 -3.02
CA ILE A 219 -21.50 -6.26 -3.90
C ILE A 219 -21.02 -6.78 -5.27
N CYS A 220 -21.00 -8.09 -5.49
CA CYS A 220 -20.43 -8.74 -6.68
C CYS A 220 -18.99 -8.26 -6.93
N PHE A 221 -18.11 -8.48 -5.94
CA PHE A 221 -16.76 -7.92 -5.90
C PHE A 221 -15.96 -8.13 -7.20
N GLU A 222 -16.18 -9.23 -7.91
CA GLU A 222 -15.52 -9.57 -9.17
C GLU A 222 -15.88 -8.67 -10.36
N SER A 223 -16.90 -7.82 -10.20
CA SER A 223 -17.38 -6.88 -11.22
C SER A 223 -17.58 -5.45 -10.70
N CYS A 224 -17.52 -5.27 -9.38
CA CYS A 224 -17.75 -4.03 -8.68
C CYS A 224 -16.69 -2.98 -9.03
N GLU A 225 -17.12 -1.74 -9.25
CA GLU A 225 -16.21 -0.60 -9.27
C GLU A 225 -15.87 -0.19 -7.84
N ASP A 226 -14.60 0.09 -7.58
CA ASP A 226 -14.12 0.58 -6.29
C ASP A 226 -12.98 1.59 -6.47
N ALA A 227 -12.60 2.30 -5.42
CA ALA A 227 -11.60 3.36 -5.44
C ALA A 227 -10.16 2.84 -5.56
N GLY A 228 -9.96 1.54 -5.34
CA GLY A 228 -8.65 0.87 -5.30
C GLY A 228 -7.68 1.47 -4.29
N ALA A 229 -6.39 1.13 -4.43
CA ALA A 229 -5.33 1.53 -3.52
C ALA A 229 -5.08 3.05 -3.45
N TRP A 230 -5.56 3.78 -4.45
CA TRP A 230 -5.28 5.21 -4.64
C TRP A 230 -6.41 6.13 -4.21
N GLU A 231 -7.56 5.57 -3.84
CA GLU A 231 -8.67 6.32 -3.23
C GLU A 231 -9.25 7.37 -4.19
N GLU A 232 -9.24 7.04 -5.50
CA GLU A 232 -9.64 7.95 -6.57
C GLU A 232 -10.99 7.54 -7.16
N LEU A 233 -11.28 8.04 -8.36
CA LEU A 233 -12.42 7.63 -9.16
C LEU A 233 -12.54 6.12 -9.24
N GLU A 234 -13.73 5.64 -8.93
CA GLU A 234 -14.06 4.22 -8.91
C GLU A 234 -13.93 3.58 -10.29
N ARG A 235 -13.40 2.35 -10.30
CA ARG A 235 -13.22 1.53 -11.50
C ARG A 235 -13.11 0.07 -11.10
N ARG A 236 -13.13 -0.81 -12.10
CA ARG A 236 -12.95 -2.26 -11.87
C ARG A 236 -11.47 -2.58 -11.74
N ASN A 237 -10.93 -2.44 -10.52
CA ASN A 237 -9.52 -2.62 -10.21
C ASN A 237 -9.12 -4.10 -10.13
N THR A 238 -8.18 -4.52 -10.96
CA THR A 238 -7.61 -5.88 -10.97
C THR A 238 -6.93 -6.20 -9.66
N SER A 239 -6.19 -5.23 -9.10
CA SER A 239 -5.55 -5.35 -7.78
C SER A 239 -6.55 -5.64 -6.65
N SER A 240 -7.64 -4.87 -6.57
CA SER A 240 -8.70 -5.05 -5.56
C SER A 240 -9.36 -6.42 -5.68
N ILE A 241 -9.75 -6.83 -6.90
CA ILE A 241 -10.36 -8.13 -7.14
C ILE A 241 -9.38 -9.25 -6.78
N GLY A 242 -8.12 -9.10 -7.14
CA GLY A 242 -7.06 -10.04 -6.82
C GLY A 242 -6.87 -10.24 -5.32
N LEU A 243 -6.84 -9.17 -4.52
CA LEU A 243 -6.70 -9.26 -3.06
C LEU A 243 -7.91 -9.93 -2.39
N VAL A 244 -9.15 -9.62 -2.82
CA VAL A 244 -10.33 -10.33 -2.30
C VAL A 244 -10.31 -11.81 -2.69
N THR A 245 -9.94 -12.10 -3.94
CA THR A 245 -9.80 -13.48 -4.43
C THR A 245 -8.78 -14.26 -3.61
N ARG A 246 -7.61 -13.65 -3.38
CA ARG A 246 -6.53 -14.22 -2.57
C ARG A 246 -6.96 -14.44 -1.11
N ALA A 247 -7.72 -13.52 -0.54
CA ALA A 247 -8.30 -13.70 0.80
C ALA A 247 -9.18 -14.96 0.83
N MET A 248 -10.08 -15.14 -0.15
CA MET A 248 -10.94 -16.32 -0.20
C MET A 248 -10.13 -17.62 -0.39
N GLU A 249 -9.05 -17.60 -1.17
CA GLU A 249 -8.12 -18.74 -1.29
C GLU A 249 -7.47 -19.08 0.06
N ALA A 250 -6.92 -18.08 0.75
CA ALA A 250 -6.22 -18.26 2.03
C ALA A 250 -7.16 -18.85 3.09
N TRP A 251 -8.39 -18.32 3.20
CA TRP A 251 -9.40 -18.83 4.12
C TRP A 251 -9.94 -20.20 3.73
N ARG A 252 -10.13 -20.49 2.43
CA ARG A 252 -10.53 -21.83 1.97
C ARG A 252 -9.46 -22.86 2.36
N ARG A 253 -8.19 -22.55 2.16
CA ARG A 253 -7.09 -23.43 2.58
C ARG A 253 -7.11 -23.61 4.09
N LEU A 254 -7.12 -22.52 4.85
CA LEU A 254 -7.08 -22.53 6.31
C LEU A 254 -8.19 -23.41 6.92
N LEU A 255 -9.37 -23.43 6.32
CA LEU A 255 -10.53 -24.17 6.86
C LEU A 255 -10.68 -25.59 6.29
N PHE A 256 -10.28 -25.83 5.05
CA PHE A 256 -10.68 -27.03 4.30
C PHE A 256 -9.53 -27.78 3.61
N ALA A 257 -8.31 -27.25 3.55
CA ALA A 257 -7.17 -28.07 3.15
C ALA A 257 -6.78 -28.97 4.33
N GLY A 258 -6.63 -30.28 4.08
CA GLY A 258 -6.44 -31.32 5.10
C GLY A 258 -5.07 -31.31 5.78
N GLU A 259 -4.56 -30.16 6.21
CA GLU A 259 -3.34 -30.04 7.01
C GLU A 259 -3.70 -30.16 8.51
N GLY A 260 -4.18 -31.35 8.90
CA GLY A 260 -4.33 -31.70 10.31
C GLY A 260 -2.95 -31.74 10.96
N ASP A 261 -2.80 -31.06 12.10
CA ASP A 261 -1.62 -30.97 12.99
C ASP A 261 -0.77 -29.70 12.92
N GLY A 262 -1.21 -28.64 12.22
CA GLY A 262 -0.54 -27.33 12.23
C GLY A 262 -0.96 -26.40 13.40
N ALA A 263 -0.20 -25.31 13.62
CA ALA A 263 -0.47 -24.30 14.66
C ALA A 263 -1.86 -23.65 14.54
N GLN A 264 -2.46 -23.70 13.36
CA GLN A 264 -3.80 -23.21 13.04
C GLN A 264 -4.95 -24.08 13.58
N GLU A 265 -4.72 -25.36 13.88
CA GLU A 265 -5.83 -26.30 14.14
C GLU A 265 -6.76 -25.89 15.28
N PRO A 266 -6.27 -25.39 16.44
CA PRO A 266 -7.16 -24.92 17.50
C PRO A 266 -8.06 -23.77 17.06
N PHE A 267 -7.54 -22.82 16.29
CA PHE A 267 -8.32 -21.71 15.73
C PHE A 267 -9.36 -22.24 14.74
N ARG A 268 -8.94 -23.11 13.82
CA ARG A 268 -9.81 -23.73 12.82
C ARG A 268 -10.97 -24.49 13.46
N ALA A 269 -10.69 -25.32 14.47
CA ALA A 269 -11.71 -26.07 15.20
C ALA A 269 -12.75 -25.13 15.85
N ARG A 270 -12.27 -24.07 16.53
CA ARG A 270 -13.15 -23.06 17.13
C ARG A 270 -13.98 -22.32 16.08
N PHE A 271 -13.37 -21.95 14.96
CA PHE A 271 -14.05 -21.29 13.84
C PHE A 271 -15.19 -22.16 13.28
N LEU A 272 -14.91 -23.44 12.98
CA LEU A 272 -15.91 -24.36 12.45
C LEU A 272 -17.04 -24.62 13.45
N GLN A 273 -16.72 -24.72 14.75
CA GLN A 273 -17.73 -24.82 15.79
C GLN A 273 -18.68 -23.61 15.81
N LEU A 274 -18.13 -22.39 15.74
CA LEU A 274 -18.92 -21.16 15.67
C LEU A 274 -19.74 -21.07 14.39
N LEU A 275 -19.17 -21.51 13.26
CA LEU A 275 -19.85 -21.54 11.97
C LEU A 275 -21.05 -22.49 11.95
N GLU A 276 -20.94 -23.66 12.58
CA GLU A 276 -22.07 -24.59 12.69
C GLU A 276 -23.16 -24.03 13.62
N ALA A 277 -22.76 -23.51 14.78
CA ALA A 277 -23.67 -23.01 15.81
C ALA A 277 -24.40 -21.72 15.43
N THR A 278 -23.87 -20.90 14.51
CA THR A 278 -24.47 -19.60 14.22
C THR A 278 -25.80 -19.70 13.48
N ALA A 279 -26.72 -18.79 13.82
CA ALA A 279 -27.99 -18.60 13.16
C ALA A 279 -27.91 -17.65 11.94
N TYR A 280 -26.77 -17.00 11.71
CA TYR A 280 -26.65 -16.06 10.59
C TYR A 280 -26.84 -16.78 9.24
N PRO A 281 -27.74 -16.28 8.36
CA PRO A 281 -28.03 -16.94 7.08
C PRO A 281 -26.82 -16.93 6.13
N TRP A 282 -25.90 -15.98 6.32
CA TRP A 282 -24.69 -15.86 5.53
C TRP A 282 -23.60 -16.88 5.87
N LYS A 283 -23.79 -17.76 6.88
CA LYS A 283 -22.86 -18.89 7.11
C LYS A 283 -22.66 -19.79 5.89
N ARG A 284 -23.65 -19.83 4.99
CA ARG A 284 -23.56 -20.54 3.71
C ARG A 284 -22.43 -20.07 2.80
N GLU A 285 -21.99 -18.81 2.93
CA GLU A 285 -20.94 -18.22 2.08
C GLU A 285 -19.53 -18.66 2.51
N TRP A 286 -19.40 -19.26 3.70
CA TRP A 286 -18.17 -19.88 4.19
C TRP A 286 -18.01 -21.35 3.78
N ARG A 287 -19.02 -21.94 3.14
CA ARG A 287 -18.92 -23.32 2.62
C ARG A 287 -17.89 -23.42 1.50
N VAL A 288 -17.24 -24.57 1.40
CA VAL A 288 -16.19 -24.82 0.40
C VAL A 288 -16.66 -24.51 -1.03
N GLU A 289 -17.90 -24.83 -1.39
CA GLU A 289 -18.44 -24.55 -2.72
C GLU A 289 -18.68 -23.05 -2.96
N ALA A 290 -19.09 -22.31 -1.92
CA ALA A 290 -19.33 -20.88 -2.01
C ALA A 290 -18.02 -20.10 -2.15
N LEU A 291 -17.02 -20.42 -1.32
CA LEU A 291 -15.67 -19.88 -1.45
C LEU A 291 -15.07 -20.22 -2.82
N SER A 292 -15.21 -21.47 -3.28
CA SER A 292 -14.70 -21.89 -4.60
C SER A 292 -15.34 -21.13 -5.76
N ARG A 293 -16.65 -20.82 -5.68
CA ARG A 293 -17.33 -19.99 -6.70
C ARG A 293 -16.80 -18.56 -6.72
N MET A 294 -16.61 -17.94 -5.56
CA MET A 294 -16.04 -16.59 -5.48
C MET A 294 -14.61 -16.54 -6.01
N ILE A 295 -13.77 -17.51 -5.60
CA ILE A 295 -12.39 -17.64 -6.11
C ILE A 295 -12.39 -17.80 -7.63
N ALA A 296 -13.23 -18.69 -8.17
CA ALA A 296 -13.32 -18.89 -9.62
C ALA A 296 -13.82 -17.64 -10.35
N GLY A 297 -14.75 -16.88 -9.76
CA GLY A 297 -15.24 -15.60 -10.30
C GLY A 297 -14.12 -14.56 -10.38
N GLY A 298 -13.46 -14.31 -9.26
CA GLY A 298 -12.36 -13.34 -9.19
C GLY A 298 -11.17 -13.72 -10.09
N LEU A 299 -10.75 -14.99 -10.11
CA LEU A 299 -9.68 -15.45 -11.01
C LEU A 299 -10.03 -15.30 -12.49
N ARG A 300 -11.29 -15.51 -12.88
CA ARG A 300 -11.71 -15.28 -14.27
C ARG A 300 -11.56 -13.80 -14.64
N THR A 301 -12.01 -12.89 -13.77
CA THR A 301 -11.87 -11.45 -14.01
C THR A 301 -10.40 -11.04 -14.05
N VAL A 302 -9.60 -11.41 -13.05
CA VAL A 302 -8.18 -11.03 -12.99
C VAL A 302 -7.41 -11.52 -14.22
N ARG A 303 -7.60 -12.78 -14.63
CA ARG A 303 -6.94 -13.30 -15.85
C ARG A 303 -7.39 -12.57 -17.11
N HIS A 304 -8.68 -12.25 -17.21
CA HIS A 304 -9.21 -11.46 -18.33
C HIS A 304 -8.54 -10.08 -18.40
N GLN A 305 -8.47 -9.38 -17.28
CA GLN A 305 -7.88 -8.04 -17.20
C GLN A 305 -6.36 -8.06 -17.44
N ILE A 306 -5.62 -9.04 -16.89
CA ILE A 306 -4.20 -9.22 -17.22
C ILE A 306 -4.03 -9.45 -18.73
N ALA A 307 -4.86 -10.29 -19.35
CA ALA A 307 -4.80 -10.54 -20.79
C ALA A 307 -5.12 -9.29 -21.64
N LEU A 308 -6.00 -8.41 -21.16
CA LEU A 308 -6.32 -7.14 -21.81
C LEU A 308 -5.31 -6.02 -21.54
N GLY A 309 -4.45 -6.16 -20.53
CA GLY A 309 -3.26 -5.33 -20.38
C GLY A 309 -3.13 -4.54 -19.07
N GLY A 310 -3.83 -4.92 -17.99
CA GLY A 310 -3.45 -4.43 -16.66
C GLY A 310 -4.61 -4.19 -15.70
N GLU A 311 -4.67 -3.00 -15.09
CA GLU A 311 -5.41 -2.72 -13.85
C GLU A 311 -6.92 -2.52 -14.02
N SER A 312 -7.36 -1.76 -15.01
CA SER A 312 -8.77 -1.61 -15.39
C SER A 312 -8.89 -1.46 -16.91
N PRO A 313 -8.48 -2.49 -17.67
CA PRO A 313 -8.35 -2.41 -19.12
C PRO A 313 -9.68 -2.65 -19.85
N ASP A 314 -10.74 -3.03 -19.13
CA ASP A 314 -12.05 -3.37 -19.71
C ASP A 314 -12.85 -2.14 -20.19
N TYR A 315 -12.39 -0.94 -19.90
CA TYR A 315 -13.01 0.31 -20.33
C TYR A 315 -12.55 0.71 -21.73
N ASP A 316 -13.30 1.60 -22.38
CA ASP A 316 -12.83 2.27 -23.59
C ASP A 316 -11.50 3.01 -23.28
N PRO A 317 -10.46 2.92 -24.14
CA PRO A 317 -9.17 3.58 -23.90
C PRO A 317 -9.23 5.10 -23.71
N TYR A 318 -10.31 5.76 -24.11
CA TYR A 318 -10.56 7.18 -23.89
C TYR A 318 -11.41 7.47 -22.63
N ASP A 319 -11.91 6.44 -21.95
CA ASP A 319 -12.54 6.59 -20.63
C ASP A 319 -11.46 6.83 -19.56
N VAL A 320 -11.73 7.78 -18.67
CA VAL A 320 -10.85 8.14 -17.54
C VAL A 320 -10.64 6.99 -16.55
N ARG A 321 -11.51 5.97 -16.57
CA ARG A 321 -11.39 4.75 -15.77
C ARG A 321 -10.48 3.71 -16.41
N PHE A 322 -10.13 3.86 -17.69
CA PHE A 322 -9.20 2.94 -18.36
C PHE A 322 -7.82 3.04 -17.72
N ARG A 323 -7.26 1.89 -17.38
CA ARG A 323 -5.89 1.80 -16.86
C ARG A 323 -5.22 0.52 -17.32
N GLY A 324 -4.15 0.68 -18.09
CA GLY A 324 -3.21 -0.40 -18.38
C GLY A 324 -2.28 -0.60 -17.19
N ALA A 325 -1.12 0.04 -17.23
CA ALA A 325 -0.15 -0.06 -16.14
C ALA A 325 -0.55 0.73 -14.89
N ASP A 326 -0.56 0.03 -13.75
CA ASP A 326 -0.70 0.59 -12.40
C ASP A 326 0.18 -0.20 -11.41
N ALA A 327 0.91 0.48 -10.54
CA ALA A 327 1.77 -0.15 -9.53
C ALA A 327 0.99 -1.02 -8.52
N ALA A 328 -0.32 -0.78 -8.34
CA ALA A 328 -1.18 -1.58 -7.47
C ALA A 328 -1.26 -3.05 -7.91
N LEU A 329 -1.01 -3.35 -9.19
CA LEU A 329 -0.96 -4.72 -9.70
C LEU A 329 0.10 -5.60 -9.01
N LEU A 330 1.13 -5.00 -8.40
CA LEU A 330 2.14 -5.75 -7.62
C LEU A 330 1.52 -6.51 -6.44
N THR A 331 0.34 -6.09 -5.96
CA THR A 331 -0.39 -6.79 -4.90
C THR A 331 -0.82 -8.21 -5.26
N LEU A 332 -0.88 -8.53 -6.56
CA LEU A 332 -1.13 -9.89 -7.03
C LEU A 332 0.02 -10.84 -6.69
N LEU A 333 1.26 -10.33 -6.58
CA LEU A 333 2.46 -11.10 -6.26
C LEU A 333 2.84 -11.01 -4.78
N PHE A 334 2.64 -9.85 -4.14
CA PHE A 334 3.14 -9.58 -2.81
C PHE A 334 2.13 -8.75 -1.99
N PRO A 335 1.89 -9.01 -0.69
CA PRO A 335 2.65 -9.88 0.23
C PRO A 335 2.26 -11.36 0.21
N SER A 336 1.16 -11.71 -0.44
CA SER A 336 0.69 -13.09 -0.56
C SER A 336 0.27 -13.35 -2.02
N PRO A 337 1.05 -14.13 -2.80
CA PRO A 337 0.79 -14.33 -4.24
C PRO A 337 -0.58 -14.97 -4.50
N LEU A 338 -1.30 -14.49 -5.52
CA LEU A 338 -2.57 -15.05 -5.97
C LEU A 338 -2.37 -16.43 -6.63
N GLU A 339 -2.70 -17.51 -5.92
CA GLU A 339 -2.24 -18.86 -6.27
C GLU A 339 -2.82 -19.42 -7.55
N GLY A 340 -3.98 -18.91 -7.96
CA GLY A 340 -4.57 -19.26 -9.25
C GLY A 340 -3.81 -18.70 -10.47
N LEU A 341 -2.83 -17.80 -10.32
CA LEU A 341 -2.07 -17.28 -11.46
C LEU A 341 -0.82 -18.11 -11.77
N ARG A 342 -0.49 -18.21 -13.05
CA ARG A 342 0.74 -18.85 -13.56
C ARG A 342 1.92 -17.89 -13.44
N GLU A 343 3.14 -18.43 -13.38
CA GLU A 343 4.38 -17.64 -13.45
C GLU A 343 4.39 -16.67 -14.64
N SER A 344 3.91 -17.09 -15.82
CA SER A 344 3.83 -16.22 -17.00
C SER A 344 2.90 -15.01 -16.81
N GLU A 345 1.81 -15.18 -16.08
CA GLU A 345 0.85 -14.12 -15.78
C GLU A 345 1.45 -13.14 -14.77
N PHE A 346 2.16 -13.64 -13.75
CA PHE A 346 2.92 -12.79 -12.84
C PHE A 346 4.04 -12.01 -13.52
N ARG A 347 4.76 -12.64 -14.47
CA ARG A 347 5.78 -11.96 -15.27
C ARG A 347 5.17 -10.87 -16.15
N GLN A 348 3.99 -11.11 -16.72
CA GLN A 348 3.26 -10.10 -17.47
C GLN A 348 2.88 -8.91 -16.58
N VAL A 349 2.38 -9.16 -15.37
CA VAL A 349 2.09 -8.11 -14.38
C VAL A 349 3.33 -7.27 -14.08
N VAL A 350 4.45 -7.90 -13.76
CA VAL A 350 5.71 -7.17 -13.48
C VAL A 350 6.16 -6.38 -14.72
N ALA A 351 6.10 -6.96 -15.92
CA ALA A 351 6.44 -6.26 -17.16
C ALA A 351 5.55 -5.03 -17.43
N ILE A 352 4.26 -5.12 -17.13
CA ILE A 352 3.32 -3.98 -17.22
C ILE A 352 3.74 -2.87 -16.25
N VAL A 353 4.00 -3.21 -14.98
CA VAL A 353 4.39 -2.23 -13.95
C VAL A 353 5.74 -1.58 -14.26
N GLU A 354 6.70 -2.31 -14.82
CA GLU A 354 8.01 -1.79 -15.22
C GLU A 354 7.91 -0.66 -16.26
N THR A 355 6.82 -0.59 -17.02
CA THR A 355 6.57 0.53 -17.94
C THR A 355 6.33 1.87 -17.23
N LEU A 356 6.16 1.86 -15.90
CA LEU A 356 6.01 3.02 -15.02
C LEU A 356 7.33 3.46 -14.39
N ARG A 357 8.45 2.80 -14.72
CA ARG A 357 9.78 3.15 -14.19
C ARG A 357 10.17 4.56 -14.63
N GLY A 358 10.37 5.44 -13.64
CA GLY A 358 10.98 6.76 -13.81
C GLY A 358 12.44 6.78 -13.34
N PRO A 359 13.13 7.92 -13.51
CA PRO A 359 14.53 8.07 -13.11
C PRO A 359 14.81 7.76 -11.62
N ALA A 360 13.94 8.24 -10.73
CA ALA A 360 14.11 8.23 -9.28
C ALA A 360 13.07 7.38 -8.52
N GLY A 361 12.15 6.70 -9.21
CA GLY A 361 11.17 5.82 -8.59
C GLY A 361 10.20 5.24 -9.62
N ILE A 362 9.04 4.77 -9.18
CA ILE A 362 7.99 4.19 -10.04
C ILE A 362 6.73 5.04 -9.95
N LEU A 363 6.08 5.36 -11.07
CA LEU A 363 4.80 6.08 -11.04
C LEU A 363 3.69 5.18 -10.48
N ARG A 364 2.64 5.74 -9.86
CA ARG A 364 1.42 4.95 -9.57
C ARG A 364 0.81 4.44 -10.86
N TYR A 365 0.61 5.35 -11.82
CA TYR A 365 0.13 5.10 -13.18
C TYR A 365 0.49 6.32 -14.04
N ARG A 366 0.38 6.19 -15.37
CA ARG A 366 0.70 7.31 -16.30
C ARG A 366 -0.32 8.44 -16.18
N ASN A 367 0.13 9.68 -16.32
CA ASN A 367 -0.70 10.89 -16.20
C ASN A 367 -1.31 11.08 -14.80
N ASP A 368 -0.69 10.49 -13.77
CA ASP A 368 -1.07 10.77 -12.39
C ASP A 368 -0.79 12.24 -12.04
N SER A 369 -1.87 12.98 -11.84
CA SER A 369 -1.84 14.41 -11.49
C SER A 369 -1.49 14.67 -10.03
N TYR A 370 -1.61 13.68 -9.15
CA TYR A 370 -1.34 13.87 -7.73
C TYR A 370 0.16 14.10 -7.51
N GLN A 371 0.49 15.18 -6.80
CA GLN A 371 1.87 15.64 -6.56
C GLN A 371 2.73 15.89 -7.81
N SER A 372 2.10 16.11 -8.96
CA SER A 372 2.80 16.41 -10.21
C SER A 372 3.34 17.85 -10.26
N GLY A 373 4.58 18.00 -10.70
CA GLY A 373 5.23 19.29 -10.89
C GLY A 373 5.28 20.13 -9.60
N ASN A 374 4.99 21.41 -9.73
CA ASN A 374 5.03 22.37 -8.62
C ASN A 374 3.92 22.20 -7.56
N TYR A 375 3.28 21.02 -7.44
CA TYR A 375 2.16 20.73 -6.52
C TYR A 375 2.34 21.36 -5.13
N TRP A 376 3.51 21.15 -4.54
CA TRP A 376 3.86 21.56 -3.17
C TRP A 376 4.19 23.04 -2.97
N ILE A 377 4.52 23.76 -4.04
CA ILE A 377 4.95 25.18 -3.99
C ILE A 377 4.03 26.11 -4.78
N ARG A 378 2.97 25.57 -5.40
CA ARG A 378 1.92 26.35 -6.04
C ARG A 378 1.27 27.28 -4.99
N PRO A 379 0.86 28.50 -5.39
CA PRO A 379 0.06 29.34 -4.51
C PRO A 379 -1.19 28.53 -4.11
N PRO A 380 -1.53 28.42 -2.81
CA PRO A 380 -2.73 27.70 -2.42
C PRO A 380 -3.94 28.34 -3.10
N ALA A 381 -4.84 27.52 -3.63
CA ALA A 381 -6.22 27.95 -3.83
C ALA A 381 -6.74 28.50 -2.49
N LYS A 382 -7.69 29.44 -2.51
CA LYS A 382 -8.18 30.15 -1.31
C LYS A 382 -8.32 29.17 -0.13
N LYS A 383 -7.59 29.39 0.99
CA LYS A 383 -7.44 28.48 2.16
C LYS A 383 -8.73 27.78 2.64
N LYS A 384 -9.91 28.35 2.40
CA LYS A 384 -11.22 27.74 2.69
C LYS A 384 -11.53 26.48 1.86
N GLU A 385 -10.97 26.30 0.67
CA GLU A 385 -11.24 25.13 -0.18
C GLU A 385 -10.39 23.90 0.18
N VAL A 386 -9.16 24.10 0.66
CA VAL A 386 -8.25 23.01 1.05
C VAL A 386 -8.72 22.34 2.36
N ARG A 387 -9.13 23.13 3.36
CA ARG A 387 -9.64 22.61 4.64
C ARG A 387 -10.97 21.88 4.51
N ARG A 388 -11.85 22.30 3.58
CA ARG A 388 -13.16 21.66 3.37
C ARG A 388 -13.07 20.31 2.63
N LYS A 389 -11.89 19.94 2.11
CA LYS A 389 -11.66 18.76 1.26
C LYS A 389 -10.68 17.73 1.85
N GLY A 390 -10.22 17.89 3.10
CA GLY A 390 -9.50 16.81 3.80
C GLY A 390 -8.08 16.51 3.33
N GLY A 391 -7.26 17.52 3.03
CA GLY A 391 -5.79 17.40 2.91
C GLY A 391 -5.26 16.76 1.62
N THR A 392 -6.05 15.90 0.97
CA THR A 392 -5.83 15.45 -0.41
C THR A 392 -6.89 16.08 -1.32
N GLU A 393 -6.55 16.46 -2.56
CA GLU A 393 -7.56 17.02 -3.46
C GLU A 393 -8.55 15.91 -3.83
N GLU A 394 -9.72 15.91 -3.16
CA GLU A 394 -10.89 15.06 -3.43
C GLU A 394 -11.00 14.70 -4.91
N SER A 395 -10.87 13.42 -5.24
CA SER A 395 -10.82 12.91 -6.62
C SER A 395 -11.75 11.73 -6.88
N SER A 396 -12.68 11.48 -5.95
CA SER A 396 -13.60 10.34 -5.98
C SER A 396 -14.76 10.52 -6.98
N SER A 397 -14.95 11.74 -7.50
CA SER A 397 -15.93 12.02 -8.57
C SER A 397 -15.23 12.30 -9.90
N ARG A 398 -15.89 11.97 -11.01
CA ARG A 398 -15.36 12.17 -12.37
C ARG A 398 -14.91 13.61 -12.60
N ASP A 399 -15.76 14.58 -12.25
CA ASP A 399 -15.44 16.00 -12.44
C ASP A 399 -14.25 16.43 -11.59
N ALA A 400 -14.13 15.94 -10.36
CA ALA A 400 -13.01 16.28 -9.50
C ALA A 400 -11.70 15.66 -9.99
N PHE A 401 -11.75 14.40 -10.43
CA PHE A 401 -10.63 13.71 -11.06
C PHE A 401 -10.14 14.47 -12.32
N MET A 402 -11.06 14.86 -13.21
CA MET A 402 -10.72 15.61 -14.43
C MET A 402 -10.13 16.99 -14.14
N ARG A 403 -10.72 17.75 -13.22
CA ARG A 403 -10.18 19.07 -12.80
C ARG A 403 -8.78 18.97 -12.19
N ARG A 404 -8.48 17.88 -11.48
CA ARG A 404 -7.12 17.63 -10.99
C ARG A 404 -6.17 17.30 -12.15
N GLY A 405 -6.64 16.52 -13.12
CA GLY A 405 -5.93 16.20 -14.37
C GLY A 405 -5.51 17.44 -15.18
N GLU A 406 -6.35 18.48 -15.26
CA GLU A 406 -6.02 19.75 -15.95
C GLU A 406 -4.77 20.46 -15.39
N ARG A 407 -4.37 20.11 -14.16
CA ARG A 407 -3.22 20.70 -13.46
C ARG A 407 -1.93 19.90 -13.62
N LEU A 408 -2.01 18.72 -14.26
CA LEU A 408 -0.88 17.86 -14.56
C LEU A 408 0.13 18.62 -15.43
N ILE A 409 1.40 18.57 -15.06
CA ILE A 409 2.48 18.95 -15.96
C ILE A 409 3.07 17.64 -16.52
N PRO A 410 2.91 17.33 -17.81
CA PRO A 410 3.35 16.05 -18.37
C PRO A 410 4.83 15.77 -18.10
N GLY A 411 5.16 14.53 -17.73
CA GLY A 411 6.54 14.11 -17.43
C GLY A 411 7.04 14.54 -16.04
N THR A 412 6.16 15.07 -15.19
CA THR A 412 6.51 15.51 -13.83
C THR A 412 5.72 14.80 -12.74
N GLU A 413 5.03 13.71 -13.09
CA GLU A 413 4.37 12.81 -12.15
C GLU A 413 5.29 12.42 -11.00
N ALA A 414 4.72 12.28 -9.81
CA ALA A 414 5.46 11.84 -8.64
C ALA A 414 5.95 10.40 -8.81
N GLN A 415 7.18 10.14 -8.38
CA GLN A 415 7.84 8.84 -8.47
C GLN A 415 7.89 8.21 -7.08
N TRP A 416 7.06 7.19 -6.86
CA TRP A 416 6.74 6.62 -5.57
C TRP A 416 7.76 5.56 -5.13
N PHE A 417 7.70 5.20 -3.86
CA PHE A 417 8.59 4.22 -3.21
C PHE A 417 8.28 2.75 -3.58
N PHE A 418 7.81 2.44 -4.81
CA PHE A 418 7.45 1.07 -5.20
C PHE A 418 8.63 0.22 -5.69
N ASP A 419 9.81 0.79 -5.85
CA ASP A 419 11.02 0.03 -6.17
C ASP A 419 11.29 -1.05 -5.08
N SER A 420 10.95 -0.80 -3.80
CA SER A 420 11.06 -1.84 -2.75
C SER A 420 10.08 -3.00 -2.96
N ILE A 421 8.84 -2.72 -3.40
CA ILE A 421 7.84 -3.74 -3.71
C ILE A 421 8.22 -4.50 -4.99
N LEU A 422 8.78 -3.83 -6.00
CA LEU A 422 9.33 -4.49 -7.18
C LEU A 422 10.47 -5.44 -6.84
N ALA A 423 11.38 -5.04 -5.94
CA ALA A 423 12.43 -5.94 -5.45
C ALA A 423 11.82 -7.21 -4.82
N LEU A 424 10.79 -7.06 -3.98
CA LEU A 424 10.06 -8.18 -3.38
C LEU A 424 9.34 -9.05 -4.42
N ALA A 425 8.67 -8.44 -5.41
CA ALA A 425 8.01 -9.14 -6.51
C ALA A 425 9.01 -9.92 -7.37
N ARG A 426 10.21 -9.37 -7.62
CA ARG A 426 11.29 -10.06 -8.33
C ARG A 426 11.83 -11.24 -7.53
N LEU A 427 12.05 -11.10 -6.22
CA LEU A 427 12.42 -12.23 -5.36
C LEU A 427 11.35 -13.32 -5.34
N GLN A 428 10.07 -12.93 -5.34
CA GLN A 428 8.96 -13.87 -5.46
C GLN A 428 8.99 -14.64 -6.80
N LEU A 429 9.25 -13.97 -7.93
CA LEU A 429 9.42 -14.64 -9.22
C LEU A 429 10.64 -15.58 -9.23
N ALA A 430 11.74 -15.16 -8.60
CA ALA A 430 12.95 -15.98 -8.49
C ALA A 430 12.68 -17.28 -7.71
N SER A 431 11.90 -17.23 -6.63
CA SER A 431 11.55 -18.40 -5.82
C SER A 431 10.59 -19.36 -6.54
N MET A 432 9.73 -18.83 -7.42
CA MET A 432 8.80 -19.64 -8.22
C MET A 432 9.45 -20.27 -9.45
N SER A 433 10.51 -19.66 -9.99
CA SER A 433 11.13 -20.10 -11.24
C SER A 433 11.92 -21.39 -11.07
N PRO A 434 11.57 -22.48 -11.78
CA PRO A 434 12.39 -23.69 -11.81
C PRO A 434 13.68 -23.51 -12.63
N ASP A 435 13.69 -22.57 -13.58
CA ASP A 435 14.83 -22.24 -14.44
C ASP A 435 15.84 -21.36 -13.69
N GLY A 436 17.07 -21.86 -13.55
CA GLY A 436 18.18 -21.17 -12.89
C GLY A 436 18.53 -19.84 -13.55
N ARG A 437 18.48 -19.74 -14.89
CA ARG A 437 18.83 -18.49 -15.60
C ARG A 437 17.79 -17.40 -15.33
N ARG A 438 16.51 -17.75 -15.36
CA ARG A 438 15.42 -16.83 -15.02
C ARG A 438 15.48 -16.41 -13.55
N ARG A 439 15.75 -17.35 -12.65
CA ARG A 439 15.95 -17.07 -11.23
C ARG A 439 17.08 -16.06 -11.00
N ASP A 440 18.21 -16.25 -11.67
CA ASP A 440 19.35 -15.34 -11.55
C ASP A 440 19.06 -13.96 -12.14
N MET A 441 18.32 -13.91 -13.25
CA MET A 441 17.83 -12.65 -13.83
C MET A 441 16.89 -11.90 -12.87
N ASP A 442 15.93 -12.61 -12.26
CA ASP A 442 15.02 -11.99 -11.29
C ASP A 442 15.76 -11.52 -10.04
N ARG A 443 16.77 -12.25 -9.55
CA ARG A 443 17.66 -11.78 -8.46
C ARG A 443 18.45 -10.54 -8.85
N PHE A 444 19.00 -10.50 -10.05
CA PHE A 444 19.68 -9.31 -10.58
C PHE A 444 18.75 -8.09 -10.64
N LEU A 445 17.53 -8.27 -11.15
CA LEU A 445 16.54 -7.17 -11.20
C LEU A 445 16.09 -6.76 -9.79
N ALA A 446 15.98 -7.70 -8.84
CA ALA A 446 15.75 -7.38 -7.44
C ALA A 446 16.87 -6.50 -6.86
N THR A 447 18.14 -6.75 -7.22
CA THR A 447 19.29 -5.90 -6.83
C THR A 447 19.12 -4.48 -7.34
N VAL A 448 18.76 -4.32 -8.63
CA VAL A 448 18.56 -3.01 -9.26
C VAL A 448 17.47 -2.23 -8.53
N HIS A 449 16.31 -2.84 -8.30
CA HIS A 449 15.19 -2.19 -7.61
C HIS A 449 15.49 -1.89 -6.14
N LEU A 450 16.17 -2.80 -5.42
CA LEU A 450 16.56 -2.53 -4.04
C LEU A 450 17.49 -1.30 -3.94
N LYS A 451 18.47 -1.20 -4.84
CA LYS A 451 19.35 -0.03 -4.87
C LYS A 451 18.62 1.25 -5.27
N ARG A 452 17.63 1.17 -6.17
CA ARG A 452 16.78 2.32 -6.52
C ARG A 452 15.94 2.78 -5.34
N ALA A 453 15.35 1.86 -4.58
CA ALA A 453 14.63 2.16 -3.34
C ALA A 453 15.54 2.81 -2.29
N LEU A 454 16.77 2.30 -2.10
CA LEU A 454 17.77 2.94 -1.24
C LEU A 454 18.11 4.36 -1.74
N GLY A 455 18.22 4.53 -3.07
CA GLY A 455 18.45 5.81 -3.73
C GLY A 455 17.48 6.91 -3.33
N GLN A 456 16.21 6.55 -3.07
CA GLN A 456 15.13 7.46 -2.70
C GLN A 456 15.19 7.97 -1.25
N LEU A 457 16.04 7.40 -0.39
CA LEU A 457 16.18 7.85 1.00
C LEU A 457 16.64 9.31 1.07
N THR A 458 16.01 10.09 1.94
CA THR A 458 16.27 11.53 2.07
C THR A 458 17.75 11.83 2.35
N GLY A 459 18.26 12.92 1.77
CA GLY A 459 19.63 13.35 1.97
C GLY A 459 19.94 14.66 1.28
N SER A 460 21.14 15.17 1.54
CA SER A 460 21.69 16.37 0.90
C SER A 460 23.14 16.08 0.55
N PHE A 461 23.55 16.41 -0.67
CA PHE A 461 24.95 16.41 -1.07
C PHE A 461 25.70 17.66 -0.65
N GLY A 462 24.95 18.70 -0.26
CA GLY A 462 25.52 19.95 0.19
C GLY A 462 25.60 20.09 1.69
N SER A 463 26.24 21.19 2.09
CA SER A 463 26.37 21.59 3.50
C SER A 463 25.05 22.07 4.14
N GLY A 464 24.00 22.26 3.33
CA GLY A 464 22.68 22.69 3.77
C GLY A 464 21.78 21.54 4.26
N PRO A 465 20.63 21.88 4.88
CA PRO A 465 19.67 20.90 5.35
C PRO A 465 19.07 20.08 4.20
N VAL A 466 18.51 18.92 4.53
CA VAL A 466 17.70 18.16 3.57
C VAL A 466 16.36 18.86 3.41
N LEU A 467 15.98 19.19 2.17
CA LEU A 467 14.74 19.90 1.87
C LEU A 467 13.73 19.01 1.17
N ALA A 468 12.48 19.10 1.61
CA ALA A 468 11.32 18.55 0.93
C ALA A 468 10.88 19.41 -0.25
N ALA A 469 9.98 18.89 -1.09
CA ALA A 469 9.43 19.58 -2.25
C ALA A 469 8.64 20.86 -1.91
N ASN A 470 8.17 21.04 -0.68
CA ASN A 470 7.54 22.29 -0.19
C ASN A 470 8.54 23.26 0.48
N GLY A 471 9.81 22.86 0.62
CA GLY A 471 10.86 23.60 1.34
C GLY A 471 10.98 23.30 2.83
N GLU A 472 10.19 22.38 3.39
CA GLU A 472 10.35 21.93 4.78
C GLU A 472 11.66 21.15 4.97
N ILE A 473 12.25 21.28 6.15
CA ILE A 473 13.47 20.54 6.51
C ILE A 473 13.09 19.11 6.91
N LEU A 474 13.79 18.14 6.34
CA LEU A 474 13.66 16.73 6.67
C LEU A 474 14.92 16.22 7.40
N GLU A 475 14.73 15.16 8.18
CA GLU A 475 15.87 14.35 8.64
C GLU A 475 16.42 13.51 7.48
N PRO A 476 17.72 13.19 7.47
CA PRO A 476 18.31 12.31 6.47
C PRO A 476 17.92 10.84 6.68
N LEU A 477 18.12 10.02 5.64
CA LEU A 477 17.89 8.58 5.62
C LEU A 477 16.46 8.14 5.91
N LEU A 478 15.46 8.99 5.66
CA LEU A 478 14.06 8.64 5.81
C LEU A 478 13.45 8.21 4.46
N PRO A 479 12.55 7.21 4.43
CA PRO A 479 11.77 6.90 3.23
C PRO A 479 10.63 7.92 3.03
N PRO A 480 10.64 8.72 1.95
CA PRO A 480 9.52 9.58 1.61
C PRO A 480 8.39 8.76 0.97
N GLU A 481 7.19 9.34 0.90
CA GLU A 481 6.10 8.78 0.09
C GLU A 481 6.46 8.72 -1.40
N SER A 482 7.07 9.79 -1.90
CA SER A 482 7.49 9.91 -3.29
C SER A 482 8.64 10.90 -3.48
N ILE A 483 9.27 10.84 -4.64
CA ILE A 483 10.15 11.87 -5.18
C ILE A 483 9.33 12.71 -6.17
N ASN A 484 9.19 14.00 -5.88
CA ASN A 484 8.47 14.95 -6.70
C ASN A 484 9.40 15.69 -7.65
N THR A 485 8.84 16.09 -8.79
CA THR A 485 9.52 16.98 -9.73
C THR A 485 9.10 18.42 -9.47
N VAL A 486 10.05 19.30 -9.14
CA VAL A 486 9.82 20.73 -8.91
C VAL A 486 10.49 21.54 -10.02
N ILE A 487 9.75 22.43 -10.67
CA ILE A 487 10.21 23.32 -11.74
C ILE A 487 10.46 24.71 -11.17
N ILE A 488 11.73 25.12 -11.10
CA ILE A 488 12.17 26.44 -10.65
C ILE A 488 12.98 27.07 -11.77
N GLU A 489 12.64 28.30 -12.14
CA GLU A 489 13.36 29.06 -13.19
C GLU A 489 13.53 28.27 -14.51
N GLY A 490 12.52 27.47 -14.87
CA GLY A 490 12.51 26.64 -16.07
C GLY A 490 13.34 25.35 -15.98
N ARG A 491 13.94 25.05 -14.83
CA ARG A 491 14.71 23.82 -14.60
C ARG A 491 13.95 22.84 -13.71
N SER A 492 14.01 21.56 -14.05
CA SER A 492 13.42 20.49 -13.26
C SER A 492 14.41 19.99 -12.21
N HIS A 493 13.92 19.84 -10.98
CA HIS A 493 14.64 19.31 -9.84
C HIS A 493 13.83 18.18 -9.21
N TRP A 494 14.51 17.14 -8.72
CA TRP A 494 13.86 16.10 -7.94
C TRP A 494 14.07 16.34 -6.45
N LEU A 495 13.00 16.23 -5.68
CA LEU A 495 13.00 16.45 -4.23
C LEU A 495 12.04 15.46 -3.55
N PRO A 496 12.35 15.00 -2.33
CA PRO A 496 11.44 14.15 -1.58
C PRO A 496 10.14 14.88 -1.21
N SER A 497 9.03 14.15 -1.17
CA SER A 497 7.75 14.65 -0.66
C SER A 497 7.86 15.06 0.81
N PRO A 498 7.15 16.12 1.26
CA PRO A 498 7.07 16.45 2.68
C PRO A 498 6.28 15.42 3.51
N ILE A 499 5.58 14.48 2.85
CA ILE A 499 5.03 13.30 3.51
C ILE A 499 6.18 12.31 3.72
N THR A 500 6.98 12.61 4.76
CA THR A 500 8.17 11.87 5.15
C THR A 500 8.29 11.86 6.67
N PRO A 501 8.54 10.70 7.31
CA PRO A 501 8.59 9.37 6.71
C PRO A 501 7.19 8.77 6.49
N LEU A 502 7.00 8.06 5.38
CA LEU A 502 5.78 7.27 5.13
C LEU A 502 5.95 5.85 5.68
N ASN A 503 5.00 5.36 6.48
CA ASN A 503 5.10 4.05 7.12
C ASN A 503 4.93 2.89 6.13
N TRP A 504 4.15 3.05 5.06
CA TRP A 504 4.13 2.06 3.97
C TRP A 504 5.49 1.94 3.28
N ALA A 505 6.17 3.07 2.98
CA ALA A 505 7.52 3.05 2.39
C ALA A 505 8.56 2.39 3.33
N ARG A 506 8.50 2.68 4.63
CA ARG A 506 9.32 2.03 5.66
C ARG A 506 9.09 0.52 5.70
N ALA A 507 7.83 0.10 5.77
CA ALA A 507 7.44 -1.30 5.82
C ALA A 507 7.95 -2.06 4.58
N ALA A 508 7.75 -1.49 3.39
CA ALA A 508 8.17 -2.09 2.14
C ALA A 508 9.71 -2.18 2.03
N LEU A 509 10.46 -1.14 2.41
CA LEU A 509 11.93 -1.18 2.40
C LEU A 509 12.48 -2.19 3.42
N GLY A 510 11.92 -2.22 4.64
CA GLY A 510 12.32 -3.17 5.68
C GLY A 510 12.16 -4.62 5.23
N MET A 511 11.00 -4.96 4.66
CA MET A 511 10.78 -6.28 4.07
C MET A 511 11.73 -6.56 2.90
N ALA A 512 11.94 -5.60 2.00
CA ALA A 512 12.82 -5.77 0.84
C ALA A 512 14.26 -6.08 1.26
N LEU A 513 14.80 -5.36 2.24
CA LEU A 513 16.13 -5.61 2.80
C LEU A 513 16.21 -6.99 3.46
N HIS A 514 15.24 -7.32 4.31
CA HIS A 514 15.22 -8.60 5.04
C HIS A 514 15.15 -9.80 4.08
N ARG A 515 14.22 -9.78 3.11
CA ARG A 515 14.08 -10.86 2.14
C ARG A 515 15.27 -10.94 1.19
N TYR A 516 15.79 -9.80 0.73
CA TYR A 516 16.95 -9.79 -0.15
C TYR A 516 18.19 -10.41 0.53
N GLU A 517 18.45 -10.07 1.80
CA GLU A 517 19.53 -10.68 2.59
C GLU A 517 19.42 -12.21 2.67
N ARG A 518 18.19 -12.73 2.71
CA ARG A 518 17.90 -14.16 2.86
C ARG A 518 17.87 -14.92 1.52
N GLU A 519 17.36 -14.31 0.46
CA GLU A 519 16.94 -15.02 -0.75
C GLU A 519 17.76 -14.68 -2.01
N ALA A 520 18.41 -13.51 -2.04
CA ALA A 520 19.17 -13.05 -3.21
C ALA A 520 20.54 -13.74 -3.34
N PHE A 521 21.06 -14.29 -2.26
CA PHE A 521 22.36 -14.94 -2.20
C PHE A 521 22.19 -16.48 -2.17
N PRO A 522 23.08 -17.24 -2.84
CA PRO A 522 23.05 -18.69 -2.86
C PRO A 522 23.39 -19.32 -1.49
#